data_AF-A0A8T4VZ98-F1
#
_entry.id   AF-A0A8T4VZ98-F1
#
_cell.length_a   1.000
_cell.length_b   1.000
_cell.length_c   1.000
_cell.angle_alpha   90.00
_cell.angle_beta   90.00
_cell.angle_gamma   90.00
#
_symmetry.space_group_name_H-M   'P 1'
#
loop_
_entity.id
_entity.type
_entity.pdbx_description
1 polymer ?
#
loop_
_entity_poly.entity_id
_entity_poly.type
_entity_poly.pdbx_seq_one_letter_code
_entity_poly.pdbx_strand_id
1 'polypeptide(L)'
;MRTRTVAILLILLLVLAPTWFAAVQTSGEHVGEVEIDTSETDMRPLQTFLATPAEFTPAQVGVVIWIALGLLGGLLAVVHRAMHGSGEAEPDVTTADATSPWFQTDHRWIAEFQSAAESADGLYVILGLIAATVAFALLAIMEFTTLARTQYIGLYVGGLFFTLGGATAAYSAWFLPHVTVAEERYHG
;
A
#
# COMPACT_ATOMS: atom_id res chain seq x y z
N MET A 1 25.13 10.98 -10.35
CA MET A 1 24.01 10.13 -9.90
C MET A 1 24.33 8.63 -9.97
N ARG A 2 24.80 8.08 -11.11
CA ARG A 2 25.14 6.63 -11.28
C ARG A 2 26.00 6.01 -10.17
N THR A 3 27.09 6.64 -9.77
CA THR A 3 28.05 6.07 -8.79
C THR A 3 27.47 5.93 -7.39
N ARG A 4 26.65 6.89 -6.93
CA ARG A 4 25.98 6.82 -5.63
C ARG A 4 24.93 5.69 -5.61
N THR A 5 24.12 5.58 -6.66
CA THR A 5 23.13 4.51 -6.78
C THR A 5 23.79 3.14 -6.85
N VAL A 6 24.90 3.01 -7.59
CA VAL A 6 25.68 1.76 -7.66
C VAL A 6 26.26 1.41 -6.29
N ALA A 7 26.81 2.37 -5.55
CA ALA A 7 27.33 2.13 -4.20
C ALA A 7 26.24 1.66 -3.23
N ILE A 8 25.06 2.27 -3.28
CA ILE A 8 23.90 1.85 -2.47
C ILE A 8 23.48 0.43 -2.82
N LEU A 9 23.35 0.11 -4.11
CA LEU A 9 23.01 -1.25 -4.56
C LEU A 9 24.06 -2.27 -4.11
N LEU A 10 25.35 -1.93 -4.19
CA LEU A 10 26.44 -2.81 -3.74
C LEU A 10 26.38 -3.09 -2.25
N ILE A 11 26.14 -2.07 -1.43
CA ILE A 11 25.98 -2.22 0.03
C ILE A 11 24.75 -3.08 0.34
N LEU A 12 23.64 -2.83 -0.36
CA LEU A 12 22.40 -3.58 -0.16
C LEU A 12 22.58 -5.05 -0.53
N LEU A 13 23.27 -5.33 -1.63
CA LEU A 13 23.60 -6.69 -2.07
C LEU A 13 24.58 -7.37 -1.09
N LEU A 14 25.57 -6.64 -0.56
CA LEU A 14 26.51 -7.15 0.44
C LEU A 14 25.80 -7.56 1.74
N VAL A 15 24.76 -6.81 2.15
CA VAL A 15 23.98 -7.09 3.37
C VAL A 15 22.96 -8.22 3.13
N LEU A 16 22.34 -8.28 1.96
CA LEU A 16 21.33 -9.30 1.63
C LEU A 16 21.95 -10.64 1.20
N ALA A 17 23.13 -10.66 0.58
CA ALA A 17 23.71 -11.90 0.06
C ALA A 17 23.90 -12.98 1.15
N PRO A 18 24.40 -12.68 2.37
CA PRO A 18 24.56 -13.70 3.42
C PRO A 18 23.22 -14.28 3.88
N THR A 19 22.17 -13.46 4.00
CA THR A 19 20.85 -13.93 4.44
C THR A 19 20.16 -14.78 3.37
N TRP A 20 20.28 -14.38 2.10
CA TRP A 20 19.76 -15.16 0.98
C TRP A 20 20.53 -16.48 0.79
N PHE A 21 21.86 -16.45 0.95
CA PHE A 21 22.69 -17.65 0.92
C PHE A 21 22.34 -18.63 2.05
N ALA A 22 22.07 -18.13 3.25
CA ALA A 22 21.61 -18.94 4.38
C ALA A 22 20.19 -19.51 4.15
N ALA A 23 19.30 -18.75 3.50
CA ALA A 23 17.94 -19.20 3.22
C ALA A 23 17.85 -20.31 2.15
N VAL A 24 18.81 -20.35 1.20
CA VAL A 24 18.89 -21.39 0.14
C VAL A 24 19.47 -22.71 0.67
N GLN A 25 20.23 -22.68 1.77
CA GLN A 25 20.72 -23.92 2.38
C GLN A 25 19.56 -24.67 3.03
N THR A 26 19.20 -25.81 2.44
CA THR A 26 18.26 -26.77 3.05
C THR A 26 18.86 -27.23 4.37
N SER A 27 18.23 -26.83 5.47
CA SER A 27 18.67 -27.23 6.81
C SER A 27 18.45 -28.74 6.92
N GLY A 28 19.52 -29.47 7.20
CA GLY A 28 19.47 -30.92 7.38
C GLY A 28 18.52 -31.29 8.52
N GLU A 29 17.74 -32.35 8.29
CA GLU A 29 17.12 -33.24 9.28
C GLU A 29 16.66 -32.60 10.58
N HIS A 30 15.44 -32.04 10.62
CA HIS A 30 14.76 -31.71 11.87
C HIS A 30 13.31 -32.24 11.88
N VAL A 31 13.12 -33.13 12.87
CA VAL A 31 11.93 -33.54 13.63
C VAL A 31 10.60 -33.64 12.86
N GLY A 32 10.15 -34.90 12.75
CA GLY A 32 8.95 -35.40 12.07
C GLY A 32 7.72 -34.50 12.00
N GLU A 33 6.97 -34.72 10.91
CA GLU A 33 5.64 -34.20 10.64
C GLU A 33 4.79 -34.22 11.92
N VAL A 34 4.60 -33.05 12.52
CA VAL A 34 3.60 -32.88 13.59
C VAL A 34 2.24 -32.93 12.90
N GLU A 35 1.81 -34.15 12.58
CA GLU A 35 0.49 -34.43 12.06
C GLU A 35 -0.50 -34.30 13.21
N ILE A 36 -1.42 -33.35 13.10
CA ILE A 36 -2.57 -33.27 14.01
C ILE A 36 -3.43 -34.50 13.70
N ASP A 37 -3.72 -35.32 14.71
CA ASP A 37 -4.58 -36.49 14.55
C ASP A 37 -5.97 -36.06 14.07
N THR A 38 -6.26 -36.36 12.80
CA THR A 38 -7.51 -36.00 12.11
C THR A 38 -8.57 -37.09 12.21
N SER A 39 -8.32 -38.18 12.95
CA SER A 39 -9.30 -39.26 13.11
C SER A 39 -10.54 -38.84 13.91
N GLU A 40 -10.41 -37.80 14.74
CA GLU A 40 -11.46 -37.31 15.63
C GLU A 40 -12.15 -36.03 15.13
N THR A 41 -11.66 -35.40 14.04
CA THR A 41 -12.21 -34.13 13.55
C THR A 41 -11.87 -33.91 12.07
N ASP A 42 -12.90 -33.62 11.26
CA ASP A 42 -12.78 -33.31 9.82
C ASP A 42 -12.22 -31.89 9.55
N MET A 43 -11.74 -31.18 10.58
CA MET A 43 -11.04 -29.91 10.43
C MET A 43 -9.61 -30.16 9.94
N ARG A 44 -9.32 -29.70 8.72
CA ARG A 44 -7.97 -29.70 8.14
C ARG A 44 -7.36 -28.29 8.18
N PRO A 45 -6.73 -27.86 9.29
CA PRO A 45 -6.19 -26.51 9.43
C PRO A 45 -5.06 -26.17 8.44
N LEU A 46 -4.50 -27.19 7.77
CA LEU A 46 -3.40 -27.06 6.81
C LEU A 46 -3.85 -26.97 5.34
N GLN A 47 -5.16 -27.02 5.03
CA GLN A 47 -5.64 -26.81 3.66
C GLN A 47 -5.62 -25.33 3.28
N THR A 48 -4.42 -24.79 3.11
CA THR A 48 -4.20 -23.45 2.58
C THR A 48 -4.07 -23.52 1.04
N PHE A 49 -4.44 -22.46 0.30
CA PHE A 49 -4.39 -22.43 -1.17
C PHE A 49 -2.98 -22.62 -1.74
N LEU A 50 -1.96 -22.38 -0.92
CA LEU A 50 -0.55 -22.39 -1.28
C LEU A 50 0.22 -23.24 -0.26
N ALA A 51 0.77 -24.40 -0.61
CA ALA A 51 1.48 -25.25 0.36
C ALA A 51 2.48 -24.42 1.20
N THR A 52 2.15 -24.19 2.47
CA THR A 52 3.00 -23.44 3.40
C THR A 52 3.91 -24.41 4.13
N PRO A 53 5.23 -24.17 4.17
CA PRO A 53 6.15 -24.98 4.95
C PRO A 53 5.68 -25.07 6.41
N ALA A 54 5.77 -26.27 7.01
CA ALA A 54 5.42 -26.50 8.41
C ALA A 54 6.33 -25.72 9.37
N GLU A 55 7.55 -25.40 8.92
CA GLU A 55 8.53 -24.61 9.65
C GLU A 55 9.25 -23.63 8.72
N PHE A 56 9.54 -22.44 9.24
CA PHE A 56 10.45 -21.49 8.61
C PHE A 56 11.72 -21.38 9.45
N THR A 57 12.89 -21.51 8.82
CA THR A 57 14.14 -21.24 9.51
C THR A 57 14.24 -19.74 9.82
N PRO A 58 14.93 -19.31 10.90
CA PRO A 58 15.10 -17.89 11.20
C PRO A 58 15.68 -17.07 10.03
N ALA A 59 16.55 -17.68 9.22
CA ALA A 59 17.08 -17.06 8.00
C ALA A 59 16.01 -16.88 6.91
N GLN A 60 15.13 -17.87 6.70
CA GLN A 60 14.00 -17.76 5.77
C GLN A 60 13.00 -16.69 6.20
N VAL A 61 12.67 -16.62 7.49
CA VAL A 61 11.82 -15.56 8.03
C VAL A 61 12.42 -14.18 7.73
N GLY A 62 13.73 -14.02 7.92
CA GLY A 62 14.44 -12.78 7.59
C GLY A 62 14.29 -12.38 6.12
N VAL A 63 14.43 -13.33 5.18
CA VAL A 63 14.25 -13.07 3.75
C VAL A 63 12.80 -12.68 3.42
N VAL A 64 11.82 -13.39 3.98
CA VAL A 64 10.39 -13.07 3.77
C VAL A 64 10.07 -11.66 4.25
N ILE A 65 10.58 -11.26 5.42
CA ILE A 65 10.38 -9.91 5.96
C ILE A 65 11.01 -8.86 5.03
N TRP A 66 12.23 -9.08 4.53
CA TRP A 66 12.87 -8.14 3.61
C TRP A 66 12.11 -7.99 2.30
N ILE A 67 11.57 -9.08 1.74
CA ILE A 67 10.72 -9.03 0.55
C ILE A 67 9.45 -8.24 0.86
N ALA A 68 8.78 -8.51 1.98
CA ALA A 68 7.57 -7.81 2.37
C ALA A 68 7.81 -6.30 2.57
N LEU A 69 8.89 -5.92 3.25
CA LEU A 69 9.28 -4.52 3.46
C LEU A 69 9.67 -3.84 2.13
N GLY A 70 10.38 -4.53 1.25
CA GLY A 70 10.74 -4.01 -0.07
C GLY A 70 9.52 -3.78 -0.95
N LEU A 71 8.58 -4.73 -0.97
CA LEU A 71 7.29 -4.59 -1.67
C LEU A 71 6.48 -3.44 -1.09
N LEU A 72 6.41 -3.31 0.24
CA LEU A 72 5.75 -2.19 0.90
C LEU A 72 6.40 -0.85 0.53
N GLY A 73 7.72 -0.76 0.56
CA GLY A 73 8.46 0.43 0.15
C GLY A 73 8.22 0.80 -1.32
N GLY A 74 8.21 -0.20 -2.21
CA GLY A 74 7.89 -0.01 -3.63
C GLY A 74 6.46 0.48 -3.84
N LEU A 75 5.50 -0.12 -3.14
CA LEU A 75 4.10 0.29 -3.15
C LEU A 75 3.93 1.73 -2.66
N LEU A 76 4.58 2.09 -1.55
CA LEU A 76 4.61 3.47 -1.04
C LEU A 76 5.25 4.44 -2.03
N ALA A 77 6.32 4.04 -2.72
CA ALA A 77 6.96 4.88 -3.74
C ALA A 77 6.06 5.08 -4.97
N VAL A 78 5.32 4.05 -5.39
CA VAL A 78 4.31 4.15 -6.47
C VAL A 78 3.18 5.08 -6.05
N VAL A 79 2.65 4.93 -4.84
CA VAL A 79 1.60 5.81 -4.30
C VAL A 79 2.11 7.25 -4.18
N HIS A 80 3.31 7.46 -3.63
CA HIS A 80 3.94 8.78 -3.54
C HIS A 80 4.14 9.41 -4.92
N ARG A 81 4.60 8.63 -5.90
CA ARG A 81 4.73 9.10 -7.29
C ARG A 81 3.38 9.42 -7.91
N ALA A 82 2.35 8.59 -7.69
CA ALA A 82 1.00 8.87 -8.17
C ALA A 82 0.45 10.16 -7.57
N MET A 83 0.70 10.41 -6.29
CA MET A 83 0.29 11.63 -5.59
C MET A 83 1.05 12.89 -6.02
N HIS A 84 2.28 12.77 -6.54
CA HIS A 84 3.14 13.92 -6.87
C HIS A 84 3.53 14.00 -8.35
N GLY A 85 3.08 13.05 -9.17
CA GLY A 85 3.60 12.83 -10.51
C GLY A 85 2.47 12.64 -11.50
N SER A 86 2.02 13.75 -12.07
CA SER A 86 1.48 13.87 -13.43
C SER A 86 1.04 15.30 -13.76
N GLY A 87 0.96 16.19 -12.76
CA GLY A 87 0.66 17.61 -12.98
C GLY A 87 1.89 18.50 -12.80
N GLU A 88 2.80 18.54 -13.77
CA GLU A 88 3.28 19.87 -14.21
C GLU A 88 2.10 20.49 -14.98
N ALA A 89 1.00 20.76 -14.28
CA ALA A 89 0.08 21.77 -14.74
C ALA A 89 0.92 23.04 -14.60
N GLU A 90 1.41 23.54 -15.74
CA GLU A 90 1.95 24.90 -15.83
C GLU A 90 1.02 25.76 -14.99
N PRO A 91 1.53 26.44 -13.94
CA PRO A 91 0.67 27.15 -13.02
C PRO A 91 -0.07 28.17 -13.86
N ASP A 92 -1.33 27.87 -14.19
CA ASP A 92 -2.21 28.87 -14.72
C ASP A 92 -2.49 29.75 -13.52
N VAL A 93 -1.61 30.74 -13.32
CA VAL A 93 -1.86 31.89 -12.49
C VAL A 93 -2.92 32.76 -13.19
N THR A 94 -3.96 32.15 -13.74
CA THR A 94 -5.26 32.75 -13.63
C THR A 94 -5.51 32.71 -12.13
N THR A 95 -5.40 33.88 -11.49
CA THR A 95 -6.05 34.16 -10.22
C THR A 95 -7.47 33.65 -10.36
N ALA A 96 -7.69 32.38 -10.00
CA ALA A 96 -8.98 31.79 -10.04
C ALA A 96 -9.83 32.71 -9.17
N ASP A 97 -10.95 33.09 -9.74
CA ASP A 97 -12.05 33.79 -9.12
C ASP A 97 -12.65 32.90 -8.01
N ALA A 98 -11.80 32.40 -7.10
CA ALA A 98 -12.11 31.75 -5.85
C ALA A 98 -12.50 32.86 -4.86
N THR A 99 -13.50 33.64 -5.27
CA THR A 99 -14.23 34.66 -4.51
C THR A 99 -15.10 34.04 -3.43
N SER A 100 -14.67 32.91 -2.88
CA SER A 100 -15.38 32.31 -1.79
C SER A 100 -15.02 33.04 -0.50
N PRO A 101 -15.97 33.71 0.19
CA PRO A 101 -15.69 34.59 1.32
C PRO A 101 -15.03 33.89 2.52
N TRP A 102 -15.04 32.55 2.52
CA TRP A 102 -14.39 31.75 3.56
C TRP A 102 -12.88 31.57 3.36
N PHE A 103 -12.33 31.81 2.17
CA PHE A 103 -10.88 31.76 1.93
C PHE A 103 -10.19 33.11 2.03
N GLN A 104 -10.95 34.20 1.87
CA GLN A 104 -10.42 35.56 1.89
C GLN A 104 -11.01 36.36 3.05
N THR A 105 -10.16 36.85 3.94
CA THR A 105 -10.49 37.82 4.99
C THR A 105 -9.38 38.87 5.05
N ASP A 106 -9.54 39.93 5.85
CA ASP A 106 -8.55 41.00 5.96
C ASP A 106 -7.13 40.50 6.35
N HIS A 107 -7.04 39.33 6.98
CA HIS A 107 -5.79 38.71 7.43
C HIS A 107 -5.51 37.35 6.76
N ARG A 108 -6.33 36.91 5.79
CA ARG A 108 -6.20 35.59 5.17
C ARG A 108 -6.43 35.69 3.68
N TRP A 109 -5.50 35.19 2.88
CA TRP A 109 -5.62 35.20 1.43
C TRP A 109 -5.08 33.91 0.82
N ILE A 110 -5.51 33.64 -0.41
CA ILE A 110 -5.03 32.49 -1.18
C ILE A 110 -3.64 32.86 -1.72
N ALA A 111 -2.61 32.15 -1.25
CA ALA A 111 -1.23 32.34 -1.68
C ALA A 111 -0.95 31.55 -2.97
N GLU A 112 -1.52 30.35 -3.08
CA GLU A 112 -1.37 29.48 -4.25
C GLU A 112 -2.66 28.71 -4.48
N PHE A 113 -3.05 28.60 -5.74
CA PHE A 113 -4.17 27.77 -6.16
C PHE A 113 -3.71 26.91 -7.35
N GLN A 114 -3.87 25.60 -7.21
CA GLN A 114 -3.66 24.65 -8.28
C GLN A 114 -4.98 23.91 -8.53
N SER A 115 -5.47 24.01 -9.76
CA SER A 115 -6.68 23.31 -10.18
C SER A 115 -6.48 21.79 -10.11
N ALA A 116 -7.59 21.07 -9.95
CA ALA A 116 -7.56 19.62 -10.01
C ALA A 116 -7.10 19.17 -11.41
N ALA A 117 -6.25 18.15 -11.48
CA ALA A 117 -5.73 17.65 -12.74
C ALA A 117 -6.82 17.01 -13.62
N GLU A 118 -7.90 16.48 -13.00
CA GLU A 118 -9.07 15.87 -13.66
C GLU A 118 -8.69 14.91 -14.81
N SER A 119 -7.74 14.02 -14.53
CA SER A 119 -7.20 13.09 -15.55
C SER A 119 -8.08 11.85 -15.74
N ALA A 120 -8.20 11.38 -16.98
CA ALA A 120 -8.87 10.11 -17.31
C ALA A 120 -8.16 8.90 -16.68
N ASP A 121 -6.82 8.94 -16.59
CA ASP A 121 -6.02 7.91 -15.93
C ASP A 121 -6.36 7.79 -14.44
N GLY A 122 -6.48 8.92 -13.74
CA GLY A 122 -6.92 8.96 -12.34
C GLY A 122 -8.31 8.36 -12.15
N LEU A 123 -9.23 8.60 -13.09
CA LEU A 123 -10.58 8.01 -13.07
C LEU A 123 -10.52 6.48 -13.17
N TYR A 124 -9.73 5.93 -14.10
CA TYR A 124 -9.59 4.47 -14.25
C TYR A 124 -8.96 3.83 -13.01
N VAL A 125 -7.98 4.48 -12.39
CA VAL A 125 -7.37 4.00 -11.14
C VAL A 125 -8.39 3.93 -10.01
N ILE A 126 -9.18 4.99 -9.82
CA ILE A 126 -10.23 5.03 -8.78
C ILE A 126 -11.29 3.97 -9.05
N LEU A 127 -11.78 3.85 -10.28
CA LEU A 127 -12.77 2.83 -10.65
C LEU A 127 -12.23 1.41 -10.39
N GLY A 128 -10.97 1.15 -10.74
CA GLY A 128 -10.32 -0.13 -10.48
C GLY A 128 -10.20 -0.43 -8.98
N LEU A 129 -9.83 0.56 -8.17
CA LEU A 129 -9.73 0.42 -6.71
C LEU A 129 -11.10 0.18 -6.07
N ILE A 130 -12.14 0.90 -6.50
CA ILE A 130 -13.52 0.68 -6.03
C ILE A 130 -14.00 -0.72 -6.41
N ALA A 131 -13.77 -1.16 -7.65
CA ALA A 131 -14.12 -2.51 -8.08
C ALA A 131 -13.40 -3.59 -7.24
N ALA A 132 -12.12 -3.37 -6.92
CA ALA A 132 -11.37 -4.24 -6.03
C ALA A 132 -11.92 -4.24 -4.60
N THR A 133 -12.32 -3.07 -4.05
CA THR A 133 -12.97 -2.98 -2.74
C THR A 133 -14.26 -3.80 -2.70
N VAL A 134 -15.10 -3.70 -3.74
CA VAL A 134 -16.33 -4.50 -3.86
C VAL A 134 -16.00 -5.99 -3.92
N ALA A 135 -15.00 -6.39 -4.72
CA ALA A 135 -14.59 -7.80 -4.81
C ALA A 135 -14.11 -8.36 -3.46
N PHE A 136 -13.27 -7.63 -2.73
CA PHE A 136 -12.81 -8.02 -1.39
C PHE A 136 -13.95 -8.06 -0.37
N ALA A 137 -14.90 -7.14 -0.44
CA ALA A 137 -16.10 -7.17 0.40
C ALA A 137 -16.96 -8.41 0.13
N LEU A 138 -17.16 -8.78 -1.15
CA LEU A 138 -17.89 -9.99 -1.51
C LEU A 138 -17.18 -11.26 -1.04
N LEU A 139 -15.86 -11.35 -1.19
CA LEU A 139 -15.06 -12.46 -0.67
C LEU A 139 -15.16 -12.56 0.86
N ALA A 140 -15.08 -11.43 1.57
CA ALA A 140 -15.26 -11.39 3.02
C ALA A 140 -16.65 -11.86 3.45
N ILE A 141 -17.71 -11.39 2.77
CA ILE A 141 -19.10 -11.79 3.05
C ILE A 141 -19.27 -13.29 2.81
N MET A 142 -18.83 -13.80 1.65
CA MET A 142 -18.91 -15.24 1.35
C MET A 142 -18.23 -16.06 2.44
N GLU A 143 -17.06 -15.64 2.90
CA GLU A 143 -16.35 -16.36 3.95
C GLU A 143 -17.02 -16.25 5.33
N PHE A 144 -17.59 -15.10 5.71
CA PHE A 144 -18.38 -14.95 6.93
C PHE A 144 -19.66 -15.76 6.93
N THR A 145 -20.26 -16.02 5.77
CA THR A 145 -21.45 -16.87 5.65
C THR A 145 -21.14 -18.36 5.80
N THR A 146 -19.87 -18.76 5.70
CA THR A 146 -19.42 -20.14 5.97
C THR A 146 -19.01 -20.32 7.43
N LEU A 147 -19.70 -21.22 8.14
CA LEU A 147 -19.50 -21.49 9.58
C LEU A 147 -18.18 -22.17 9.97
N ALA A 148 -17.33 -22.56 9.01
CA ALA A 148 -16.20 -23.48 9.26
C ALA A 148 -14.82 -23.02 8.75
N ARG A 149 -14.70 -21.91 8.01
CA ARG A 149 -13.45 -21.54 7.34
C ARG A 149 -13.28 -20.02 7.32
N THR A 150 -12.57 -19.43 8.29
CA THR A 150 -12.24 -17.99 8.37
C THR A 150 -10.75 -17.71 8.14
N GLN A 151 -10.08 -18.59 7.40
CA GLN A 151 -8.63 -18.60 7.23
C GLN A 151 -8.11 -17.39 6.43
N TYR A 152 -8.93 -16.81 5.55
CA TYR A 152 -8.54 -15.70 4.66
C TYR A 152 -9.24 -14.40 4.98
N ILE A 153 -10.03 -14.36 6.07
CA ILE A 153 -10.79 -13.17 6.42
C ILE A 153 -9.89 -11.94 6.61
N GLY A 154 -8.70 -12.13 7.19
CA GLY A 154 -7.72 -11.04 7.34
C GLY A 154 -7.21 -10.51 5.99
N LEU A 155 -7.02 -11.39 5.00
CA LEU A 155 -6.61 -11.00 3.65
C LEU A 155 -7.71 -10.18 2.97
N TYR A 156 -8.96 -10.60 3.05
CA TYR A 156 -10.06 -9.91 2.39
C TYR A 156 -10.39 -8.58 3.06
N VAL A 157 -10.46 -8.56 4.40
CA VAL A 157 -10.70 -7.33 5.16
C VAL A 157 -9.54 -6.36 4.98
N GLY A 158 -8.29 -6.84 5.02
CA GLY A 158 -7.11 -6.04 4.71
C GLY A 158 -7.14 -5.47 3.30
N GLY A 159 -7.44 -6.30 2.30
CA GLY A 159 -7.59 -5.88 0.90
C GLY A 159 -8.69 -4.84 0.70
N LEU A 160 -9.83 -5.00 1.38
CA LEU A 160 -10.93 -4.04 1.39
C LEU A 160 -10.48 -2.67 1.89
N PHE A 161 -9.89 -2.60 3.09
CA PHE A 161 -9.43 -1.32 3.64
C PHE A 161 -8.30 -0.70 2.82
N PHE A 162 -7.39 -1.54 2.31
CA PHE A 162 -6.27 -1.07 1.50
C PHE A 162 -6.74 -0.45 0.18
N THR A 163 -7.66 -1.12 -0.53
CA THR A 163 -8.22 -0.62 -1.79
C THR A 163 -9.10 0.62 -1.57
N LEU A 164 -9.87 0.68 -0.49
CA LEU A 164 -10.67 1.85 -0.14
C LEU A 164 -9.81 3.06 0.25
N GLY A 165 -8.77 2.84 1.05
CA GLY A 165 -7.79 3.87 1.39
C GLY A 165 -7.04 4.37 0.15
N GLY A 166 -6.65 3.44 -0.72
CA GLY A 166 -6.05 3.76 -2.02
C GLY A 166 -6.97 4.60 -2.90
N ALA A 167 -8.27 4.27 -2.97
CA ALA A 167 -9.24 5.05 -3.75
C ALA A 167 -9.37 6.48 -3.20
N THR A 168 -9.39 6.62 -1.87
CA THR A 168 -9.42 7.93 -1.20
C THR A 168 -8.16 8.75 -1.52
N ALA A 169 -6.98 8.13 -1.44
CA ALA A 169 -5.72 8.78 -1.76
C ALA A 169 -5.66 9.21 -3.25
N ALA A 170 -6.07 8.33 -4.16
CA ALA A 170 -6.15 8.62 -5.59
C ALA A 170 -7.12 9.79 -5.88
N TYR A 171 -8.29 9.81 -5.23
CA TYR A 171 -9.22 10.93 -5.34
C TYR A 171 -8.56 12.24 -4.88
N SER A 172 -7.89 12.22 -3.73
CA SER A 172 -7.22 13.42 -3.21
C SER A 172 -6.06 13.92 -4.09
N ALA A 173 -5.42 13.03 -4.84
CA ALA A 173 -4.30 13.36 -5.71
C ALA A 173 -4.73 13.97 -7.05
N TRP A 174 -5.79 13.43 -7.67
CA TRP A 174 -6.17 13.80 -9.04
C TRP A 174 -7.39 14.73 -9.13
N PHE A 175 -8.27 14.72 -8.13
CA PHE A 175 -9.58 15.37 -8.20
C PHE A 175 -9.82 16.43 -7.12
N LEU A 176 -8.92 16.57 -6.13
CA LEU A 176 -8.96 17.70 -5.22
C LEU A 176 -8.03 18.81 -5.71
N PRO A 177 -8.50 20.08 -5.73
CA PRO A 177 -7.62 21.22 -5.98
C PRO A 177 -6.70 21.43 -4.78
N HIS A 178 -5.47 21.87 -5.04
CA HIS A 178 -4.54 22.28 -3.99
C HIS A 178 -4.69 23.78 -3.74
N VAL A 179 -4.93 24.17 -2.49
CA VAL A 179 -5.09 25.57 -2.08
C VAL A 179 -4.17 25.85 -0.91
N THR A 180 -3.15 26.69 -1.14
CA THR A 180 -2.29 27.20 -0.08
C THR A 180 -2.85 28.54 0.38
N VAL A 181 -3.20 28.62 1.66
CA VAL A 181 -3.76 29.82 2.27
C VAL A 181 -2.72 30.41 3.21
N ALA A 182 -2.37 31.68 2.99
CA ALA A 182 -1.58 32.45 3.92
C ALA A 182 -2.50 33.14 4.93
N GLU A 183 -2.16 33.04 6.20
CA GLU A 183 -2.88 33.67 7.30
C GLU A 183 -1.89 34.47 8.14
N GLU A 184 -2.13 35.77 8.25
CA GLU A 184 -1.39 36.61 9.19
C GLU A 184 -1.87 36.30 10.61
N ARG A 185 -1.02 35.62 11.37
CA ARG A 185 -1.27 35.34 12.79
C ARG A 185 -0.55 36.40 13.62
N TYR A 186 -1.33 37.23 14.30
CA TYR A 186 -0.78 38.22 15.24
C TYR A 186 0.02 37.49 16.33
N HIS A 187 1.33 37.65 16.33
CA HIS A 187 2.19 37.30 17.46
C HIS A 187 2.38 38.58 18.27
N GLY A 188 1.39 38.86 19.13
CA GLY A 188 1.50 39.87 20.18
C GLY A 188 2.33 39.37 21.35
#